data_AF-A0AA96P4B3-F1
#
_entry.id   AF-A0AA96P4B3-F1
#
_cell.length_a   1.000
_cell.length_b   1.000
_cell.length_c   1.000
_cell.angle_alpha   90.00
_cell.angle_beta   90.00
_cell.angle_gamma   90.00
#
_symmetry.space_group_name_H-M   'P 1'
#
loop_
_entity.id
_entity.type
_entity.pdbx_description
1 polymer ?
#
loop_
_entity_poly.entity_id
_entity_poly.type
_entity_poly.pdbx_seq_one_letter_code
_entity_poly.pdbx_strand_id
1 'polypeptide(L)'
;MDRLRQRADFLAAANGPRVNSPAFVMQTRRRDDDGPIRVGFTVTKKNGTATERNRIRRRLRELVKRVDVLSMRPHSDYVLVGRRVALQRDFMMMLDDLRSALHRLDRQSSKTQSSKTSVT
;
A
#
# COMPACT_ATOMS: atom_id res chain seq x y z
N MET A 1 11.30 8.60 1.01
CA MET A 1 9.87 8.27 0.78
C MET A 1 9.05 9.49 1.14
N ASP A 2 8.11 9.84 0.27
CA ASP A 2 7.24 10.98 0.46
C ASP A 2 5.82 10.56 0.83
N ARG A 3 5.03 11.52 1.30
CA ARG A 3 3.63 11.30 1.61
C ARG A 3 2.76 11.57 0.40
N LEU A 4 1.88 10.63 0.06
CA LEU A 4 0.83 10.84 -0.93
C LEU A 4 -0.26 11.76 -0.36
N ARG A 5 -0.58 12.87 -1.04
CA ARG A 5 -1.50 13.91 -0.55
C ARG A 5 -2.70 14.14 -1.45
N GLN A 6 -2.53 14.10 -2.77
CA GLN A 6 -3.57 14.51 -3.71
C GLN A 6 -4.62 13.42 -3.90
N ARG A 7 -5.90 13.79 -3.86
CA ARG A 7 -7.03 12.85 -4.02
C ARG A 7 -6.96 12.09 -5.35
N ALA A 8 -6.57 12.76 -6.44
CA ALA A 8 -6.44 12.14 -7.76
C ALA A 8 -5.46 10.95 -7.72
N ASP A 9 -4.33 11.10 -7.03
CA ASP A 9 -3.36 10.01 -6.87
C ASP A 9 -3.93 8.83 -6.06
N PHE A 10 -4.70 9.09 -5.00
CA PHE A 10 -5.37 8.03 -4.24
C PHE A 10 -6.36 7.25 -5.10
N LEU A 11 -7.13 7.93 -5.96
CA LEU A 11 -8.06 7.28 -6.89
C LEU A 11 -7.32 6.47 -7.96
N ALA A 12 -6.23 7.02 -8.51
CA ALA A 12 -5.40 6.33 -9.49
C ALA A 12 -4.78 5.05 -8.90
N ALA A 13 -4.25 5.10 -7.68
CA ALA A 13 -3.76 3.92 -6.97
C ALA A 13 -4.87 2.90 -6.67
N ALA A 14 -6.09 3.36 -6.37
CA ALA A 14 -7.21 2.47 -6.10
C ALA A 14 -7.64 1.61 -7.30
N ASN A 15 -7.39 2.08 -8.52
CA ASN A 15 -7.63 1.37 -9.78
C ASN A 15 -6.47 0.46 -10.20
N GLY A 16 -5.33 0.52 -9.49
CA GLY A 16 -4.15 -0.29 -9.78
C GLY A 16 -4.16 -1.68 -9.13
N PRO A 17 -3.04 -2.43 -9.27
CA PRO A 17 -2.86 -3.71 -8.61
C PRO A 17 -3.03 -3.60 -7.10
N ARG A 18 -3.56 -4.67 -6.50
CA ARG A 18 -3.85 -4.71 -5.06
C ARG A 18 -3.63 -6.09 -4.46
N VAL A 19 -3.24 -6.09 -3.19
CA VAL A 19 -3.15 -7.28 -2.35
C VAL A 19 -3.99 -7.09 -1.10
N ASN A 20 -4.83 -8.07 -0.81
CA ASN A 20 -5.64 -8.12 0.40
C ASN A 20 -4.84 -8.79 1.52
N SER A 21 -4.76 -8.13 2.67
CA SER A 21 -4.29 -8.66 3.95
C SER A 21 -5.44 -8.58 4.98
N PRO A 22 -5.41 -9.38 6.06
CA PRO A 22 -6.42 -9.28 7.12
C PRO A 22 -6.57 -7.85 7.70
N ALA A 23 -5.45 -7.17 7.95
CA ALA A 23 -5.45 -5.85 8.61
C ALA A 23 -5.55 -4.66 7.65
N PHE A 24 -5.25 -4.84 6.36
CA PHE A 24 -5.25 -3.76 5.38
C PHE A 24 -5.38 -4.29 3.96
N VAL A 25 -5.74 -3.42 3.02
CA VAL A 25 -5.51 -3.64 1.58
C VAL A 25 -4.36 -2.77 1.15
N MET A 26 -3.42 -3.35 0.42
CA MET A 26 -2.33 -2.60 -0.21
C MET A 26 -2.67 -2.39 -1.67
N GLN A 27 -2.72 -1.13 -2.09
CA GLN A 27 -2.93 -0.70 -3.47
C GLN A 27 -1.64 -0.07 -3.98
N THR A 28 -1.35 -0.24 -5.27
CA THR A 28 -0.17 0.37 -5.88
C THR A 28 -0.46 0.92 -7.26
N ARG A 29 0.31 1.93 -7.63
CA ARG A 29 0.38 2.46 -8.99
C ARG A 29 1.83 2.76 -9.31
N ARG A 30 2.31 2.27 -10.45
CA ARG A 30 3.55 2.75 -11.05
C ARG A 30 3.27 4.11 -11.69
N ARG A 31 4.18 5.06 -11.49
CA ARG A 31 4.13 6.34 -12.18
C ARG A 31 5.15 6.37 -13.31
N ASP A 32 4.88 7.24 -14.26
CA ASP A 32 5.76 7.51 -15.40
C ASP A 32 6.67 8.73 -15.12
N ASP A 33 6.89 9.05 -13.84
CA ASP A 33 7.83 10.07 -13.39
C ASP A 33 9.02 9.42 -12.67
N ASP A 34 10.13 10.15 -12.53
CA ASP A 34 11.30 9.68 -11.76
C ASP A 34 11.22 10.09 -10.28
N GLY A 35 10.03 10.39 -9.79
CA GLY A 35 9.82 10.89 -8.44
C GLY A 35 10.08 9.84 -7.35
N PRO A 36 10.25 10.26 -6.09
CA PRO A 36 10.46 9.35 -4.97
C PRO A 36 9.19 8.53 -4.69
N ILE A 37 9.35 7.35 -4.08
CA ILE A 37 8.23 6.51 -3.62
C ILE A 37 7.31 7.32 -2.72
N ARG A 38 5.99 7.26 -2.97
CA ARG A 38 4.97 7.98 -2.19
C ARG A 38 4.05 7.01 -1.47
N VAL A 39 3.75 7.28 -0.19
CA VAL A 39 2.87 6.43 0.62
C VAL A 39 1.66 7.20 1.16
N GLY A 40 0.48 6.64 0.94
CA GLY A 40 -0.81 7.13 1.43
C GLY A 40 -1.47 6.14 2.40
N PHE A 41 -2.32 6.67 3.28
CA PHE A 41 -3.07 5.86 4.26
C PHE A 41 -4.54 6.26 4.25
N THR A 42 -5.41 5.29 4.05
CA THR A 42 -6.86 5.47 4.08
C THR A 42 -7.46 4.63 5.19
N VAL A 43 -8.29 5.24 6.05
CA VAL A 43 -9.07 4.50 7.05
C VAL A 43 -10.50 5.04 7.04
N THR A 44 -11.42 4.20 6.57
CA THR A 44 -12.83 4.57 6.36
C THR A 44 -13.60 4.67 7.68
N LYS A 45 -14.71 5.43 7.69
CA LYS A 45 -15.57 5.63 8.88
C LYS A 45 -16.09 4.30 9.45
N LYS A 46 -16.37 3.30 8.60
CA LYS A 46 -16.81 1.96 9.02
C LYS A 46 -15.81 1.20 9.92
N ASN A 47 -14.55 1.62 9.97
CA ASN A 47 -13.55 0.96 10.82
C ASN A 47 -13.59 1.42 12.28
N GLY A 48 -14.48 2.36 12.64
CA GLY A 48 -14.70 2.76 14.03
C GLY A 48 -14.64 4.25 14.29
N THR A 49 -14.52 4.60 15.57
CA THR A 49 -14.42 5.98 16.07
C THR A 49 -13.18 6.70 15.53
N ALA A 50 -13.13 8.03 15.68
CA ALA A 50 -11.95 8.79 15.30
C ALA A 50 -10.66 8.27 15.97
N THR A 51 -10.73 7.92 17.25
CA THR A 51 -9.61 7.37 18.02
C THR A 51 -9.15 6.02 17.49
N GLU A 52 -10.08 5.12 17.19
CA GLU A 52 -9.78 3.82 16.58
C GLU A 52 -9.14 3.99 15.20
N ARG A 53 -9.69 4.85 14.34
CA ARG A 53 -9.12 5.13 13.02
C ARG A 53 -7.72 5.73 13.11
N ASN A 54 -7.48 6.62 14.08
CA ASN A 54 -6.17 7.20 14.34
C ASN A 54 -5.18 6.12 14.81
N ARG A 55 -5.61 5.20 15.68
CA ARG A 55 -4.79 4.06 16.11
C ARG A 55 -4.43 3.15 14.93
N ILE A 56 -5.39 2.80 14.08
CA ILE A 56 -5.14 2.02 12.85
C ILE A 56 -4.11 2.75 11.97
N ARG A 57 -4.31 4.04 11.69
CA ARG A 57 -3.40 4.84 10.87
C ARG A 57 -1.99 4.91 11.46
N ARG A 58 -1.86 5.07 12.78
CA ARG A 58 -0.56 5.05 13.48
C ARG A 58 0.13 3.70 13.30
N ARG A 59 -0.57 2.59 13.53
CA ARG A 59 -0.01 1.25 13.36
C ARG A 59 0.49 1.01 11.93
N LEU A 60 -0.30 1.38 10.91
CA LEU A 60 0.11 1.24 9.51
C LEU A 60 1.33 2.09 9.15
N ARG A 61 1.44 3.30 9.70
CA ARG A 61 2.64 4.15 9.51
C ARG A 61 3.88 3.51 10.09
N GLU A 62 3.77 2.94 11.29
CA GLU A 62 4.89 2.24 11.93
C GLU A 62 5.31 0.98 11.16
N LEU A 63 4.38 0.27 10.52
CA LEU A 63 4.74 -0.84 9.62
C LEU A 63 5.60 -0.36 8.45
N VAL A 64 5.16 0.70 7.77
CA VAL A 64 5.89 1.26 6.61
C VAL A 64 7.28 1.76 7.01
N LYS A 65 7.41 2.39 8.18
CA LYS A 65 8.72 2.83 8.70
C LYS A 65 9.70 1.69 8.96
N ARG A 66 9.21 0.48 9.24
CA ARG A 66 10.02 -0.71 9.55
C ARG A 66 10.34 -1.57 8.33
N VAL A 67 9.76 -1.26 7.18
CA VAL A 67 10.04 -1.95 5.93
C VAL A 67 11.21 -1.25 5.23
N ASP A 68 12.10 -2.06 4.67
CA ASP A 68 13.20 -1.56 3.86
C ASP A 68 12.67 -0.96 2.55
N VAL A 69 13.14 0.25 2.23
CA VAL A 69 12.82 0.96 0.98
C VAL A 69 13.19 0.12 -0.24
N LEU A 70 14.23 -0.71 -0.14
CA LEU A 70 14.66 -1.61 -1.21
C LEU A 70 13.61 -2.68 -1.58
N SER A 71 12.69 -2.98 -0.66
CA SER A 71 11.57 -3.89 -0.93
C SER A 71 10.41 -3.24 -1.69
N MET A 72 10.49 -1.93 -1.94
CA MET A 72 9.49 -1.18 -2.69
C MET A 72 10.01 -0.84 -4.08
N ARG A 73 9.10 -0.88 -5.06
CA ARG A 73 9.42 -0.47 -6.41
C ARG A 73 9.69 1.03 -6.45
N PRO A 74 10.74 1.49 -7.16
CA PRO A 74 10.95 2.90 -7.44
C PRO A 74 9.74 3.55 -8.11
N HIS A 75 9.62 4.87 -7.96
CA HIS A 75 8.65 5.69 -8.69
C HIS A 75 7.18 5.28 -8.51
N SER A 76 6.87 4.57 -7.43
CA SER A 76 5.55 3.98 -7.21
C SER A 76 4.80 4.67 -6.08
N ASP A 77 3.47 4.77 -6.26
CA ASP A 77 2.53 5.13 -5.22
C ASP A 77 2.06 3.86 -4.51
N TYR A 78 2.02 3.92 -3.18
CA TYR A 78 1.44 2.88 -2.34
C TYR A 78 0.35 3.46 -1.46
N VAL A 79 -0.82 2.82 -1.41
CA VAL A 79 -1.91 3.19 -0.52
C VAL A 79 -2.30 2.01 0.36
N LEU A 80 -2.17 2.20 1.67
CA LEU A 80 -2.64 1.25 2.68
C LEU A 80 -4.04 1.64 3.15
N VAL A 81 -5.02 0.82 2.79
CA VAL A 81 -6.40 0.95 3.23
C VAL A 81 -6.58 0.09 4.48
N GLY A 82 -6.55 0.72 5.66
CA GLY A 82 -6.67 0.04 6.94
C GLY A 82 -8.05 -0.57 7.17
N ARG A 83 -8.08 -1.73 7.83
CA ARG A 83 -9.29 -2.42 8.30
C ARG A 83 -9.32 -2.43 9.83
N ARG A 84 -10.51 -2.58 10.41
CA ARG A 84 -10.70 -2.64 11.88
C ARG A 84 -9.83 -3.70 12.56
N VAL A 85 -9.56 -4.83 11.88
CA VAL A 85 -8.69 -5.93 12.35
C VAL A 85 -7.29 -5.45 12.77
N ALA A 86 -6.77 -4.37 12.18
CA ALA A 86 -5.48 -3.79 12.54
C ALA A 86 -5.38 -3.30 14.00
N LEU A 87 -6.52 -3.11 14.69
CA LEU A 87 -6.54 -2.72 16.10
C LEU A 87 -6.00 -3.82 17.01
N GLN A 88 -6.34 -5.08 16.70
CA GLN A 88 -6.10 -6.25 17.57
C GLN A 88 -5.06 -7.21 17.02
N ARG A 89 -4.82 -7.22 15.70
CA ARG A 89 -3.80 -8.10 15.10
C ARG A 89 -2.43 -7.80 15.67
N ASP A 90 -1.63 -8.85 15.86
CA ASP A 90 -0.24 -8.71 16.27
C ASP A 90 0.55 -7.84 15.28
N PHE A 91 1.48 -7.05 15.81
CA PHE A 91 2.25 -6.12 14.99
C PHE A 91 3.21 -6.84 14.06
N MET A 92 3.89 -7.90 14.53
CA MET A 92 4.87 -8.64 13.73
C MET A 92 4.18 -9.39 12.59
N MET A 93 3.03 -10.03 12.87
CA MET A 93 2.22 -10.62 11.81
C MET A 93 1.83 -9.61 10.72
N MET A 94 1.47 -8.37 11.11
CA MET A 94 1.15 -7.33 10.12
C MET A 94 2.37 -6.86 9.33
N LEU A 95 3.57 -6.92 9.92
CA LEU A 95 4.82 -6.59 9.23
C LEU A 95 5.15 -7.65 8.17
N ASP A 96 4.97 -8.92 8.51
CA ASP A 96 5.16 -10.03 7.57
C ASP A 96 4.09 -10.04 6.48
N ASP A 97 2.84 -9.70 6.82
CA ASP A 97 1.76 -9.48 5.85
C ASP A 97 2.15 -8.36 4.85
N LEU A 98 2.78 -7.27 5.33
CA LEU A 98 3.20 -6.15 4.49
C LEU A 98 4.36 -6.53 3.55
N ARG A 99 5.37 -7.23 4.06
CA ARG A 99 6.48 -7.77 3.25
C ARG A 99 5.96 -8.71 2.16
N SER A 100 5.06 -9.62 2.54
CA SER A 100 4.42 -10.55 1.61
C SER A 100 3.61 -9.82 0.54
N ALA A 101 2.89 -8.76 0.91
CA ALA A 101 2.12 -7.94 -0.03
C ALA A 101 3.02 -7.22 -1.05
N LEU A 102 4.14 -6.64 -0.59
CA LEU A 102 5.12 -6.01 -1.46
C LEU A 102 5.70 -6.98 -2.49
N HIS A 103 6.15 -8.15 -2.03
CA HIS A 103 6.69 -9.19 -2.92
C HIS A 103 5.65 -9.68 -3.94
N ARG A 104 4.38 -9.83 -3.53
CA ARG A 104 3.29 -10.20 -4.46
C ARG A 104 3.03 -9.11 -5.50
N LEU A 105 3.04 -7.84 -5.12
CA LEU A 105 2.85 -6.72 -6.04
C LEU A 105 4.02 -6.59 -7.03
N ASP A 106 5.24 -6.85 -6.56
CA ASP A 106 6.42 -6.91 -7.41
C ASP A 106 6.25 -7.97 -8.50
N ARG A 107 5.85 -9.20 -8.14
CA ARG A 107 5.62 -10.28 -9.11
C ARG A 107 4.43 -10.06 -10.05
N GLN A 108 3.41 -9.31 -9.64
CA GLN A 108 2.25 -9.03 -10.50
C GLN A 108 2.58 -8.00 -11.58
N SER A 109 3.38 -7.00 -11.23
CA SER A 109 3.75 -5.93 -12.16
C SER A 109 4.72 -6.40 -13.26
N SER A 110 5.59 -7.39 -12.97
CA SER A 110 6.40 -8.02 -14.02
C SER A 110 5.54 -8.78 -15.03
N LYS A 111 4.49 -9.49 -14.58
CA LYS A 111 3.54 -10.18 -15.47
C LYS A 111 2.72 -9.21 -16.34
N THR A 112 2.30 -8.06 -15.80
CA THR A 112 1.52 -7.06 -16.55
C THR A 112 2.37 -6.31 -17.59
N GLN A 113 3.70 -6.21 -17.42
CA GLN A 113 4.58 -5.66 -18.45
C GLN A 113 4.82 -6.63 -19.61
N SER A 114 4.97 -7.93 -19.35
CA SER A 114 5.15 -8.94 -20.40
C SER A 114 3.95 -9.05 -21.36
N SER A 115 2.73 -8.80 -20.90
CA SER A 115 1.53 -8.84 -21.75
C SER A 115 1.28 -7.58 -22.59
N LYS A 116 1.99 -6.47 -22.35
CA LYS A 116 1.90 -5.25 -23.18
C LYS A 116 2.85 -5.23 -24.39
N THR A 117 3.73 -6.22 -24.53
CA THR A 117 4.73 -6.27 -25.63
C THR A 117 4.27 -7.10 -26.84
N SER A 118 3.08 -7.73 -26.80
CA SER A 118 2.60 -8.65 -27.85
C SER A 118 1.50 -8.09 -28.74
N VAL A 119 1.52 -6.78 -29.06
CA VAL A 119 0.72 -6.23 -30.16
C VAL A 119 1.68 -5.48 -31.08
N THR A 120 2.10 -6.17 -32.14
CA THR A 120 2.67 -5.63 -33.37
C THR A 120 1.61 -5.77 -34.45
#